data_AF-A9BES8-F1
#
_entry.id   AF-A9BES8-F1
#
_cell.length_a   1.000
_cell.length_b   1.000
_cell.length_c   1.000
_cell.angle_alpha   90.00
_cell.angle_beta   90.00
_cell.angle_gamma   90.00
#
_symmetry.space_group_name_H-M   'P 1'
#
loop_
_entity.id
_entity.type
_entity.pdbx_description
1 polymer ?
#
loop_
_entity_poly.entity_id
_entity_poly.type
_entity_poly.pdbx_seq_one_letter_code
_entity_poly.pdbx_strand_id
1 'polypeptide(L)'
;MKKTLALFAVMVFVVSAFSLGFTDVGEDHWAYDYVMKLVEKGVIPVDEPTFRGYEPLTRSDAAVWMSRLVTYLENSPEIAKTSDLAYLEVKVDDLSKKVNNVESQFNSLNEQLQADDLLSDLQATYQDVKKTAYRAKNIGDALETDLLAVSQDVAGLKATVSQLEVTVEETKSLAEQNQMFVKALPSLSQKVASNEERIASLEEFKTSMTRQHLNLKYDTYDKIDELSSRVSTNEEQIASLSQDLAEVRTIAELNQMYVKALPDLAKKAASNEAKITELSQQVEAQNAEIQKAQDKTMLWLVAGLGVILGAVGIFMPQ
;
A
#
# COMPACT_ATOMS: atom_id res chain seq x y z
N MET A 1 -118.20 10.48 -62.28
CA MET A 1 -117.65 10.44 -63.65
C MET A 1 -117.67 11.86 -64.23
N LYS A 2 -116.71 12.19 -65.10
CA LYS A 2 -116.65 13.39 -65.99
C LYS A 2 -116.23 14.69 -65.27
N LYS A 3 -114.99 14.93 -64.83
CA LYS A 3 -113.79 15.30 -65.63
C LYS A 3 -114.07 15.92 -67.01
N THR A 4 -113.46 17.11 -67.20
CA THR A 4 -112.94 17.70 -68.45
C THR A 4 -113.94 18.13 -69.53
N LEU A 5 -114.36 19.40 -69.46
CA LEU A 5 -114.52 20.32 -70.60
C LEU A 5 -114.36 21.73 -70.00
N ALA A 6 -113.14 22.25 -69.93
CA ALA A 6 -112.52 23.00 -71.01
C ALA A 6 -113.39 24.22 -71.39
N LEU A 7 -112.97 25.43 -71.00
CA LEU A 7 -112.14 26.29 -71.85
C LEU A 7 -112.89 26.64 -73.15
N PHE A 8 -113.07 27.94 -73.41
CA PHE A 8 -113.66 28.54 -74.61
C PHE A 8 -115.20 28.53 -74.73
N ALA A 9 -115.85 29.51 -74.10
CA ALA A 9 -117.05 30.12 -74.67
C ALA A 9 -117.36 31.46 -73.99
N VAL A 10 -117.08 32.54 -74.74
CA VAL A 10 -117.80 33.83 -74.78
C VAL A 10 -117.47 34.80 -73.63
N MET A 11 -116.48 35.69 -73.75
CA MET A 11 -116.33 36.82 -74.68
C MET A 11 -117.30 37.98 -74.38
N VAL A 12 -116.69 39.09 -73.92
CA VAL A 12 -117.14 40.49 -74.07
C VAL A 12 -118.25 40.98 -73.15
N PHE A 13 -117.82 41.66 -72.08
CA PHE A 13 -118.31 43.02 -71.85
C PHE A 13 -117.10 43.91 -71.53
N VAL A 14 -116.73 44.71 -72.53
CA VAL A 14 -115.67 45.71 -72.47
C VAL A 14 -116.10 46.78 -71.45
N VAL A 15 -115.39 46.88 -70.33
CA VAL A 15 -115.32 48.14 -69.59
C VAL A 15 -114.10 48.86 -70.14
N SER A 16 -114.39 49.89 -70.93
CA SER A 16 -113.42 50.73 -71.60
C SER A 16 -112.30 51.14 -70.66
N ALA A 17 -111.06 50.91 -71.08
CA ALA A 17 -109.91 51.61 -70.54
C ALA A 17 -110.19 53.11 -70.71
N PHE A 18 -110.31 53.83 -69.60
CA PHE A 18 -110.18 55.29 -69.61
C PHE A 18 -108.78 55.58 -70.11
N SER A 19 -108.67 56.03 -71.37
CA SER A 19 -107.49 56.73 -71.85
C SER A 19 -107.34 57.98 -70.96
N LEU A 20 -106.30 58.00 -70.13
CA LEU A 20 -105.85 59.19 -69.42
C LEU A 20 -105.30 60.16 -70.46
N GLY A 21 -106.17 60.98 -71.03
CA GLY A 21 -105.81 61.91 -72.11
C GLY A 21 -107.02 62.69 -72.61
N PHE A 22 -106.75 63.72 -73.39
CA PHE A 22 -107.79 64.58 -73.94
C PHE A 22 -108.24 64.07 -75.32
N THR A 23 -109.55 64.01 -75.58
CA THR A 23 -110.10 63.49 -76.83
C THR A 23 -109.79 64.37 -78.06
N ASP A 24 -109.50 65.65 -77.84
CA ASP A 24 -109.18 66.65 -78.86
C ASP A 24 -107.66 66.86 -79.06
N VAL A 25 -106.83 66.15 -78.30
CA VAL A 25 -105.36 66.15 -78.45
C VAL A 25 -104.93 64.70 -78.64
N GLY A 26 -105.09 64.18 -79.86
CA GLY A 26 -104.61 62.84 -80.22
C GLY A 26 -103.09 62.78 -80.39
N GLU A 27 -102.53 61.56 -80.47
CA GLU A 27 -101.07 61.34 -80.56
C GLU A 27 -100.39 62.08 -81.72
N ASP A 28 -101.07 62.27 -82.85
CA ASP A 28 -100.56 63.02 -84.01
C ASP A 28 -100.65 64.55 -83.88
N HIS A 29 -101.23 65.07 -82.78
CA HIS A 29 -101.39 66.51 -82.55
C HIS A 29 -100.05 67.12 -82.12
N TRP A 30 -99.63 68.24 -82.70
CA TRP A 30 -98.34 68.89 -82.40
C TRP A 30 -98.12 69.21 -80.91
N ALA A 31 -99.21 69.46 -80.18
CA ALA A 31 -99.18 69.78 -78.76
C ALA A 31 -99.21 68.53 -77.85
N TYR A 32 -99.43 67.33 -78.41
CA TYR A 32 -99.67 66.11 -77.65
C TYR A 32 -98.58 65.85 -76.62
N ASP A 33 -97.33 65.77 -77.06
CA ASP A 33 -96.19 65.50 -76.16
C ASP A 33 -96.04 66.57 -75.07
N TYR A 34 -96.28 67.84 -75.40
CA TYR A 34 -96.16 68.94 -74.44
C TYR A 34 -97.27 68.90 -73.39
N VAL A 35 -98.51 68.70 -73.82
CA VAL A 35 -99.68 68.62 -72.95
C VAL A 35 -99.59 67.37 -72.08
N MET A 36 -99.31 66.22 -72.68
CA MET A 36 -99.24 64.96 -71.96
C MET A 36 -98.11 64.95 -70.94
N LYS A 37 -96.96 65.55 -71.25
CA LYS A 37 -95.87 65.75 -70.30
C LYS A 37 -96.29 66.61 -69.10
N LEU A 38 -97.03 67.70 -69.34
CA LEU A 38 -97.53 68.55 -68.25
C LEU A 38 -98.65 67.89 -67.44
N VAL A 39 -99.48 67.05 -68.08
CA VAL A 39 -100.47 66.19 -67.42
C VAL A 39 -99.78 65.15 -66.53
N GLU A 40 -98.77 64.45 -67.04
CA GLU A 40 -97.98 63.47 -66.29
C GLU A 40 -97.33 64.10 -65.05
N LYS A 41 -96.88 65.35 -65.16
CA LYS A 41 -96.33 66.11 -64.02
C LYS A 41 -97.41 66.74 -63.12
N GLY A 42 -98.70 66.52 -63.41
CA GLY A 42 -99.83 67.04 -62.63
C GLY A 42 -100.05 68.55 -62.75
N VAL A 43 -99.39 69.20 -63.72
CA VAL A 43 -99.51 70.65 -63.98
C VAL A 43 -100.86 70.97 -64.57
N ILE A 44 -101.24 70.21 -65.60
CA ILE A 44 -102.55 70.31 -66.26
C ILE A 44 -103.44 69.20 -65.70
N PRO A 45 -104.60 69.51 -65.08
CA PRO A 45 -105.54 68.49 -64.63
C PRO A 45 -106.24 67.84 -65.83
N VAL A 46 -106.64 66.58 -65.69
CA VAL A 46 -107.52 65.87 -66.64
C VAL A 46 -108.89 65.70 -65.99
N ASP A 47 -109.49 66.83 -65.64
CA ASP A 47 -110.85 66.91 -65.08
C ASP A 47 -111.93 66.90 -66.16
N GLU A 48 -111.60 67.40 -67.35
CA GLU A 48 -112.47 67.44 -68.52
C GLU A 48 -111.97 66.48 -69.64
N PRO A 49 -112.87 65.93 -70.48
CA PRO A 49 -112.50 65.03 -71.56
C PRO A 49 -111.75 65.71 -72.72
N THR A 50 -111.72 67.05 -72.76
CA THR A 50 -111.10 67.86 -73.83
C THR A 50 -110.12 68.88 -73.25
N PHE A 51 -108.97 69.08 -73.87
CA PHE A 51 -107.95 70.08 -73.51
C PHE A 51 -108.37 71.49 -73.92
N ARG A 52 -109.05 71.61 -75.05
CA ARG A 52 -109.52 72.86 -75.68
C ARG A 52 -108.39 73.82 -76.03
N GLY A 53 -107.36 73.32 -76.71
CA GLY A 53 -106.13 74.08 -77.00
C GLY A 53 -106.29 75.35 -77.85
N TYR A 54 -107.42 75.53 -78.54
CA TYR A 54 -107.73 76.73 -79.31
C TYR A 54 -108.62 77.74 -78.56
N GLU A 55 -109.09 77.41 -77.36
CA GLU A 55 -109.89 78.34 -76.55
C GLU A 55 -108.99 79.36 -75.82
N PRO A 56 -109.49 80.59 -75.57
CA PRO A 56 -108.75 81.56 -74.77
C PRO A 56 -108.53 81.04 -73.35
N LEU A 57 -107.27 80.86 -72.96
CA LEU A 57 -106.90 80.52 -71.59
C LEU A 57 -107.17 81.72 -70.67
N THR A 58 -107.93 81.52 -69.59
CA THR A 58 -108.14 82.61 -68.62
C THR A 58 -106.85 82.87 -67.84
N ARG A 59 -106.67 84.12 -67.38
CA ARG A 59 -105.52 84.46 -66.51
C ARG A 59 -105.49 83.62 -65.23
N SER A 60 -106.66 83.23 -64.72
CA SER A 60 -106.81 82.38 -63.54
C SER A 60 -106.29 80.97 -63.79
N ASP A 61 -106.69 80.36 -64.91
CA ASP A 61 -106.25 79.00 -65.28
C ASP A 61 -104.75 78.97 -65.56
N ALA A 62 -104.23 79.98 -66.26
CA ALA A 62 -102.80 80.16 -66.49
C ALA A 62 -102.03 80.27 -65.16
N ALA A 63 -102.54 81.03 -64.19
CA ALA A 63 -101.91 81.16 -62.87
C ALA A 63 -101.92 79.85 -62.08
N VAL A 64 -102.99 79.05 -62.17
CA VAL A 64 -103.07 77.72 -61.55
C VAL A 64 -102.05 76.77 -62.16
N TRP A 65 -101.97 76.69 -63.49
CA TRP A 65 -100.99 75.83 -64.17
C TRP A 65 -99.56 76.28 -63.88
N MET A 66 -99.27 77.59 -63.93
CA MET A 66 -97.94 78.11 -63.55
C MET A 66 -97.60 77.81 -62.09
N SER A 67 -98.54 77.98 -61.16
CA SER A 67 -98.32 77.63 -59.75
C SER A 67 -98.00 76.16 -59.58
N ARG A 68 -98.73 75.26 -60.26
CA ARG A 68 -98.47 73.81 -60.20
C ARG A 68 -97.13 73.45 -60.83
N LEU A 69 -96.76 74.10 -61.93
CA LEU A 69 -95.44 73.94 -62.54
C LEU A 69 -94.32 74.37 -61.59
N VAL A 70 -94.45 75.54 -60.95
CA VAL A 70 -93.47 76.01 -59.95
C VAL A 70 -93.40 75.04 -58.77
N THR A 71 -94.53 74.60 -58.24
CA THR A 71 -94.57 73.60 -57.15
C THR A 71 -93.93 72.27 -57.56
N TYR A 72 -94.15 71.80 -58.80
CA TYR A 72 -93.47 70.61 -59.32
C TYR A 72 -91.96 70.83 -59.41
N LEU A 73 -91.50 71.98 -59.91
CA LEU A 73 -90.08 72.31 -60.02
C LEU A 73 -89.40 72.45 -58.65
N GLU A 74 -90.04 73.07 -57.67
CA GLU A 74 -89.53 73.23 -56.29
C GLU A 74 -89.44 71.92 -55.51
N ASN A 75 -90.29 70.95 -55.86
CA ASN A 75 -90.36 69.64 -55.20
C ASN A 75 -89.79 68.49 -56.04
N SER A 76 -89.28 68.76 -57.24
CA SER A 76 -88.72 67.73 -58.11
C SER A 76 -87.41 67.18 -57.53
N PRO A 77 -87.31 65.87 -57.25
CA PRO A 77 -86.05 65.26 -56.81
C PRO A 77 -84.99 65.21 -57.91
N GLU A 78 -85.37 65.48 -59.17
CA GLU A 78 -84.43 65.51 -60.31
C GLU A 78 -83.66 66.84 -60.43
N ILE A 79 -84.15 67.91 -59.80
CA ILE A 79 -83.48 69.21 -59.81
C ILE A 79 -82.72 69.33 -58.49
N ALA A 80 -81.41 69.11 -58.53
CA ALA A 80 -80.55 69.33 -57.36
C ALA A 80 -80.74 70.77 -56.87
N LYS A 81 -81.22 70.92 -55.64
CA LYS A 81 -81.40 72.24 -55.03
C LYS A 81 -80.02 72.87 -54.85
N THR A 82 -79.93 74.19 -54.98
CA THR A 82 -78.68 74.93 -54.74
C THR A 82 -78.10 74.64 -53.34
N SER A 83 -78.97 74.34 -52.37
CA SER A 83 -78.58 73.88 -51.03
C SER A 83 -77.85 72.53 -51.02
N ASP A 84 -78.28 71.59 -51.84
CA ASP A 84 -77.70 70.23 -51.89
C ASP A 84 -76.35 70.26 -52.61
N LEU A 85 -76.24 71.08 -53.66
CA LEU A 85 -74.96 71.36 -54.32
C LEU A 85 -73.96 72.02 -53.37
N ALA A 86 -74.39 73.00 -52.56
CA ALA A 86 -73.54 73.63 -51.56
C ALA A 86 -73.12 72.63 -50.45
N TYR A 87 -74.01 71.75 -50.01
CA TYR A 87 -73.67 70.70 -49.05
C TYR A 87 -72.66 69.69 -49.62
N LEU A 88 -72.83 69.29 -50.88
CA LEU A 88 -71.90 68.41 -51.58
C LEU A 88 -70.54 69.08 -51.77
N GLU A 89 -70.51 70.38 -52.11
CA GLU A 89 -69.26 71.15 -52.21
C GLU A 89 -68.50 71.15 -50.88
N VAL A 90 -69.19 71.38 -49.76
CA VAL A 90 -68.60 71.31 -48.42
C VAL A 90 -68.09 69.89 -48.10
N LYS A 91 -68.82 68.84 -48.48
CA LYS A 91 -68.39 67.45 -48.24
C LYS A 91 -67.21 67.05 -49.12
N VAL A 92 -67.16 67.52 -50.37
CA VAL A 92 -66.03 67.31 -51.28
C VAL A 92 -64.80 68.05 -50.77
N ASP A 93 -64.96 69.26 -50.23
CA ASP A 93 -63.88 70.00 -49.58
C ASP A 93 -63.35 69.29 -48.31
N ASP A 94 -64.24 68.81 -47.43
CA ASP A 94 -63.86 68.01 -46.25
C ASP A 94 -63.14 66.71 -46.65
N LEU A 95 -63.63 66.02 -47.67
CA LEU A 95 -63.00 64.82 -48.19
C LEU A 95 -61.62 65.11 -48.79
N SER A 96 -61.49 66.19 -49.57
CA SER A 96 -60.22 66.65 -50.13
C SER A 96 -59.20 66.93 -49.02
N LYS A 97 -59.61 67.64 -47.96
CA LYS A 97 -58.77 67.89 -46.79
C LYS A 97 -58.33 66.60 -46.10
N LYS A 98 -59.23 65.63 -45.93
CA LYS A 98 -58.90 64.31 -45.34
C LYS A 98 -57.94 63.51 -46.21
N VAL A 99 -58.15 63.49 -47.52
CA VAL A 99 -57.27 62.81 -48.49
C VAL A 99 -55.87 63.42 -48.43
N ASN A 100 -55.75 64.75 -48.48
CA ASN A 100 -54.46 65.43 -48.38
C ASN A 100 -53.76 65.16 -47.04
N ASN A 101 -54.52 65.09 -45.94
CA ASN A 101 -53.95 64.73 -44.64
C ASN A 101 -53.43 63.29 -44.62
N VAL A 102 -54.17 62.33 -45.18
CA VAL A 102 -53.72 60.92 -45.28
C VAL A 102 -52.49 60.79 -46.16
N GLU A 103 -52.46 61.50 -47.30
CA GLU A 103 -51.29 61.52 -48.18
C GLU A 103 -50.07 62.09 -47.45
N SER A 104 -50.25 63.19 -46.70
CA SER A 104 -49.18 63.76 -45.87
C SER A 104 -48.69 62.79 -44.79
N GLN A 105 -49.59 62.09 -44.11
CA GLN A 105 -49.23 61.06 -43.13
C GLN A 105 -48.49 59.88 -43.78
N PHE A 106 -48.93 59.43 -44.95
CA PHE A 106 -48.27 58.36 -45.70
C PHE A 106 -46.86 58.76 -46.13
N ASN A 107 -46.71 59.96 -46.69
CA ASN A 107 -45.40 60.47 -47.10
C ASN A 107 -44.47 60.64 -45.90
N SER A 108 -44.96 61.17 -44.77
CA SER A 108 -44.18 61.26 -43.54
C SER A 108 -43.75 59.89 -43.00
N LEU A 109 -44.63 58.88 -43.02
CA LEU A 109 -44.30 57.53 -42.60
C LEU A 109 -43.29 56.87 -43.53
N ASN A 110 -43.45 57.05 -44.84
CA ASN A 110 -42.51 56.55 -45.84
C ASN A 110 -41.14 57.24 -45.73
N GLU A 111 -41.11 58.55 -45.48
CA GLU A 111 -39.89 59.28 -45.18
C GLU A 111 -39.24 58.79 -43.89
N GLN A 112 -39.99 58.54 -42.80
CA GLN A 112 -39.44 57.94 -41.58
C GLN A 112 -38.85 56.55 -41.84
N LEU A 113 -39.49 55.75 -42.69
CA LEU A 113 -39.00 54.41 -43.05
C LEU A 113 -37.72 54.44 -43.89
N GLN A 114 -37.52 55.50 -44.69
CA GLN A 114 -36.37 55.65 -45.59
C GLN A 114 -35.24 56.51 -45.03
N ALA A 115 -35.55 57.56 -44.26
CA ALA A 115 -34.60 58.55 -43.76
C ALA A 115 -33.80 58.03 -42.55
N ASP A 116 -34.40 57.16 -41.74
CA ASP A 116 -33.77 56.65 -40.52
C ASP A 116 -33.00 55.33 -40.73
N ASP A 117 -32.82 54.93 -41.99
CA ASP A 117 -32.21 53.65 -42.43
C ASP A 117 -32.72 52.42 -41.64
N LEU A 118 -33.91 52.53 -41.04
CA LEU A 118 -34.40 51.64 -39.99
C LEU A 118 -34.48 50.18 -40.45
N LEU A 119 -34.81 49.98 -41.73
CA LEU A 119 -34.87 48.65 -42.34
C LEU A 119 -33.47 48.06 -42.57
N SER A 120 -32.50 48.88 -42.97
CA SER A 120 -31.09 48.51 -43.12
C SER A 120 -30.47 48.18 -41.76
N ASP A 121 -30.73 49.01 -40.75
CA ASP A 121 -30.27 48.81 -39.37
C ASP A 121 -30.88 47.54 -38.75
N LEU A 122 -32.16 47.28 -38.98
CA LEU A 122 -32.81 46.05 -38.54
C LEU A 122 -32.19 44.82 -39.20
N GLN A 123 -31.91 44.89 -40.51
CA GLN A 123 -31.25 43.82 -41.24
C GLN A 123 -29.80 43.60 -40.76
N ALA A 124 -29.05 44.68 -40.51
CA ALA A 124 -27.70 44.64 -39.97
C ALA A 124 -27.69 44.01 -38.56
N THR A 125 -28.60 44.46 -37.69
CA THR A 125 -28.79 43.93 -36.34
C THR A 125 -29.14 42.44 -36.38
N TYR A 126 -30.04 42.01 -37.27
CA TYR A 126 -30.36 40.59 -37.44
C TYR A 126 -29.13 39.76 -37.83
N GLN A 127 -28.30 40.25 -38.75
CA GLN A 127 -27.08 39.55 -39.15
C GLN A 127 -26.05 39.51 -38.02
N ASP A 128 -25.93 40.57 -37.24
CA ASP A 128 -25.00 40.61 -36.10
C ASP A 128 -25.45 39.67 -34.97
N VAL A 129 -26.74 39.69 -34.62
CA VAL A 129 -27.35 38.75 -33.66
C VAL A 129 -27.15 37.31 -34.14
N LYS A 130 -27.38 37.02 -35.44
CA LYS A 130 -27.14 35.70 -36.01
C LYS A 130 -25.68 35.27 -35.90
N LYS A 131 -24.72 36.15 -36.22
CA LYS A 131 -23.28 35.86 -36.07
C LYS A 131 -22.91 35.60 -34.61
N THR A 132 -23.44 36.40 -33.69
CA THR A 132 -23.20 36.25 -32.25
C THR A 132 -23.80 34.94 -31.73
N ALA A 133 -24.99 34.54 -32.18
CA ALA A 133 -25.59 33.26 -31.84
C ALA A 133 -24.72 32.06 -32.29
N TYR A 134 -24.16 32.10 -33.51
CA TYR A 134 -23.23 31.05 -33.95
C TYR A 134 -21.94 31.02 -33.13
N ARG A 135 -21.37 32.18 -32.79
CA ARG A 135 -20.19 32.25 -31.91
C ARG A 135 -20.49 31.67 -30.54
N ALA A 136 -21.63 32.04 -29.95
CA ALA A 136 -22.06 31.52 -28.65
C ALA A 136 -22.26 30.00 -28.68
N LYS A 137 -22.86 29.46 -29.75
CA LYS A 137 -22.98 28.01 -29.95
C LYS A 137 -21.61 27.34 -29.99
N ASN A 138 -20.69 27.82 -30.83
CA ASN A 138 -19.35 27.23 -30.95
C ASN A 138 -18.57 27.27 -29.63
N ILE A 139 -18.72 28.35 -28.85
CA ILE A 139 -18.14 28.47 -27.50
C ILE A 139 -18.79 27.45 -26.56
N GLY A 140 -20.11 27.26 -26.63
CA GLY A 140 -20.84 26.25 -25.85
C GLY A 140 -20.35 24.83 -26.14
N ASP A 141 -20.25 24.47 -27.42
CA ASP A 141 -19.78 23.15 -27.87
C ASP A 141 -18.31 22.89 -27.42
N ALA A 142 -17.46 23.92 -27.48
CA ALA A 142 -16.08 23.84 -26.98
C ALA A 142 -16.04 23.67 -25.45
N LEU A 143 -16.85 24.46 -24.72
CA LEU A 143 -16.92 24.38 -23.27
C LEU A 143 -17.45 23.02 -22.78
N GLU A 144 -18.40 22.42 -23.49
CA GLU A 144 -18.87 21.07 -23.22
C GLU A 144 -17.74 20.04 -23.36
N THR A 145 -16.93 20.17 -24.41
CA THR A 145 -15.77 19.31 -24.64
C THR A 145 -14.72 19.45 -23.54
N ASP A 146 -14.37 20.70 -23.18
CA ASP A 146 -13.39 20.98 -22.12
C ASP A 146 -13.90 20.48 -20.76
N LEU A 147 -15.19 20.65 -20.46
CA LEU A 147 -15.79 20.18 -19.21
C LEU A 147 -15.74 18.64 -19.11
N LEU A 148 -15.96 17.95 -20.23
CA LEU A 148 -15.87 16.50 -20.29
C LEU A 148 -14.43 16.02 -20.08
N ALA A 149 -13.44 16.70 -20.65
CA ALA A 149 -12.02 16.42 -20.42
C ALA A 149 -11.63 16.63 -18.95
N VAL A 150 -12.01 17.76 -18.35
CA VAL A 150 -11.77 18.04 -16.92
C VAL A 150 -12.43 16.99 -16.03
N SER A 151 -13.64 16.54 -16.35
CA SER A 151 -14.31 15.47 -15.61
C SER A 151 -13.54 14.14 -15.67
N GLN A 152 -12.98 13.80 -16.83
CA GLN A 152 -12.13 12.62 -17.00
C GLN A 152 -10.81 12.74 -16.22
N ASP A 153 -10.17 13.91 -16.26
CA ASP A 153 -8.95 14.18 -15.49
C ASP A 153 -9.21 14.06 -13.98
N VAL A 154 -10.33 14.59 -13.49
CA VAL A 154 -10.75 14.45 -12.08
C VAL A 154 -10.97 12.98 -11.70
N ALA A 155 -11.58 12.19 -12.58
CA ALA A 155 -11.74 10.75 -12.36
C ALA A 155 -10.37 10.02 -12.30
N GLY A 156 -9.43 10.39 -13.19
CA GLY A 156 -8.07 9.87 -13.19
C GLY A 156 -7.27 10.25 -11.94
N LEU A 157 -7.40 11.49 -11.48
CA LEU A 157 -6.81 11.97 -10.23
C LEU A 157 -7.38 11.20 -9.03
N LYS A 158 -8.69 10.97 -8.97
CA LYS A 158 -9.33 10.19 -7.91
C LYS A 158 -8.80 8.75 -7.85
N ALA A 159 -8.59 8.12 -9.01
CA ALA A 159 -8.00 6.79 -9.09
C ALA A 159 -6.54 6.78 -8.58
N THR A 160 -5.76 7.79 -8.98
CA THR A 160 -4.37 7.97 -8.51
C THR A 160 -4.30 8.16 -7.00
N VAL A 161 -5.18 8.99 -6.43
CA VAL A 161 -5.27 9.21 -4.98
C VAL A 161 -5.60 7.90 -4.25
N SER A 162 -6.56 7.13 -4.76
CA SER A 162 -6.94 5.84 -4.16
C SER A 162 -5.75 4.86 -4.16
N GLN A 163 -4.94 4.85 -5.22
CA GLN A 163 -3.74 4.03 -5.28
C GLN A 163 -2.66 4.49 -4.30
N LEU A 164 -2.48 5.81 -4.15
CA LEU A 164 -1.54 6.38 -3.17
C LEU A 164 -1.94 6.04 -1.73
N GLU A 165 -3.23 6.04 -1.40
CA GLU A 165 -3.72 5.63 -0.08
C GLU A 165 -3.34 4.18 0.24
N VAL A 166 -3.44 3.26 -0.72
CA VAL A 166 -3.00 1.87 -0.56
C VAL A 166 -1.48 1.79 -0.30
N THR A 167 -0.67 2.48 -1.12
CA THR A 167 0.79 2.49 -0.95
C THR A 167 1.22 3.10 0.39
N VAL A 168 0.49 4.10 0.89
CA VAL A 168 0.75 4.69 2.22
C VAL A 168 0.51 3.66 3.32
N GLU A 169 -0.57 2.87 3.26
CA GLU A 169 -0.84 1.85 4.27
C GLU A 169 0.17 0.69 4.23
N GLU A 170 0.58 0.27 3.02
CA GLU A 170 1.67 -0.70 2.85
C GLU A 170 2.96 -0.16 3.49
N THR A 171 3.34 1.08 3.18
CA THR A 171 4.56 1.71 3.72
C THR A 171 4.53 1.80 5.24
N LYS A 172 3.36 2.10 5.82
CA LYS A 172 3.17 2.14 7.27
C LYS A 172 3.37 0.76 7.91
N SER A 173 2.81 -0.30 7.30
CA SER A 173 3.02 -1.68 7.75
C SER A 173 4.51 -2.07 7.70
N LEU A 174 5.22 -1.73 6.62
CA LEU A 174 6.68 -1.95 6.53
C LEU A 174 7.45 -1.15 7.59
N ALA A 175 7.04 0.08 7.88
CA ALA A 175 7.66 0.91 8.90
C ALA A 175 7.49 0.31 10.31
N GLU A 176 6.31 -0.21 10.63
CA GLU A 176 6.03 -0.92 11.88
C GLU A 176 6.91 -2.18 12.00
N GLN A 177 7.04 -2.95 10.91
CA GLN A 177 7.92 -4.12 10.87
C GLN A 177 9.39 -3.75 11.11
N ASN A 178 9.88 -2.71 10.45
CA ASN A 178 11.23 -2.20 10.64
C ASN A 178 11.47 -1.72 12.08
N GLN A 179 10.47 -1.07 12.69
CA GLN A 179 10.56 -0.65 14.08
C GLN A 179 10.74 -1.83 15.03
N MET A 180 10.10 -2.98 14.77
CA MET A 180 10.31 -4.21 15.55
C MET A 180 11.75 -4.72 15.44
N PHE A 181 12.33 -4.73 14.25
CA PHE A 181 13.73 -5.13 14.06
C PHE A 181 14.72 -4.18 14.76
N VAL A 182 14.49 -2.87 14.66
CA VAL A 182 15.31 -1.86 15.36
C VAL A 182 15.24 -2.06 16.87
N LYS A 183 14.07 -2.39 17.43
CA LYS A 183 13.93 -2.69 18.87
C LYS A 183 14.62 -4.00 19.28
N ALA A 184 14.76 -4.97 18.38
CA ALA A 184 15.44 -6.24 18.67
C ALA A 184 16.97 -6.15 18.60
N LEU A 185 17.51 -5.20 17.82
CA LEU A 185 18.94 -5.04 17.58
C LEU A 185 19.78 -4.89 18.88
N PRO A 186 19.38 -4.09 19.88
CA PRO A 186 20.13 -3.94 21.13
C PRO A 186 20.23 -5.26 21.91
N SER A 187 19.15 -6.04 21.97
CA SER A 187 19.17 -7.34 22.66
C SER A 187 20.10 -8.34 21.97
N LEU A 188 20.11 -8.34 20.64
CA LEU A 188 21.03 -9.17 19.87
C LEU A 188 22.48 -8.74 20.08
N SER A 189 22.75 -7.43 20.06
CA SER A 189 24.08 -6.86 20.34
C SER A 189 24.57 -7.25 21.74
N GLN A 190 23.70 -7.18 22.76
CA GLN A 190 24.05 -7.61 24.12
C GLN A 190 24.36 -9.11 24.21
N LYS A 191 23.62 -9.95 23.50
CA LYS A 191 23.91 -11.40 23.42
C LYS A 191 25.25 -11.68 22.74
N VAL A 192 25.60 -10.93 21.70
CA VAL A 192 26.90 -11.04 21.03
C VAL A 192 28.02 -10.67 21.99
N ALA A 193 27.92 -9.52 22.68
CA ALA A 193 28.91 -9.10 23.68
C ALA A 193 29.08 -10.14 24.80
N SER A 194 27.97 -10.68 25.32
CA SER A 194 28.02 -11.74 26.34
C SER A 194 28.69 -13.03 25.83
N ASN A 195 28.45 -13.39 24.57
CA ASN A 195 29.11 -14.55 23.97
C ASN A 195 30.60 -14.30 23.74
N GLU A 196 31.02 -13.10 23.38
CA GLU A 196 32.43 -12.71 23.26
C GLU A 196 33.17 -12.84 24.61
N GLU A 197 32.56 -12.37 25.70
CA GLU A 197 33.09 -12.55 27.06
C GLU A 197 33.23 -14.04 27.43
N ARG A 198 32.22 -14.85 27.11
CA ARG A 198 32.26 -16.30 27.34
C ARG A 198 33.38 -16.97 26.55
N ILE A 199 33.58 -16.58 25.28
CA ILE A 199 34.67 -17.09 24.44
C ILE A 199 36.02 -16.73 25.06
N ALA A 200 36.21 -15.48 25.52
CA ALA A 200 37.44 -15.06 26.18
C ALA A 200 37.72 -15.90 27.44
N SER A 201 36.71 -16.14 28.28
CA SER A 201 36.84 -16.99 29.47
C SER A 201 37.20 -18.44 29.15
N LEU A 202 36.70 -18.98 28.04
CA LEU A 202 37.01 -20.35 27.60
C LEU A 202 38.45 -20.48 27.11
N GLU A 203 38.98 -19.49 26.40
CA GLU A 203 40.38 -19.49 25.97
C GLU A 203 41.35 -19.36 27.16
N GLU A 204 40.98 -18.56 28.18
CA GLU A 204 41.75 -18.48 29.42
C GLU A 204 41.72 -19.82 30.17
N PHE A 205 40.55 -20.44 30.30
CA PHE A 205 40.40 -21.76 30.91
C PHE A 205 41.25 -22.82 30.19
N LYS A 206 41.20 -22.86 28.86
CA LYS A 206 42.02 -23.77 28.03
C LYS A 206 43.52 -23.56 28.24
N THR A 207 43.96 -22.30 28.31
CA THR A 207 45.36 -21.96 28.58
C THR A 207 45.79 -22.45 29.97
N SER A 208 44.94 -22.24 30.99
CA SER A 208 45.16 -22.70 32.35
C SER A 208 45.25 -24.23 32.42
N MET A 209 44.29 -24.94 31.81
CA MET A 209 44.28 -26.40 31.74
C MET A 209 45.51 -26.96 31.02
N THR A 210 45.94 -26.32 29.93
CA THR A 210 47.15 -26.72 29.20
C THR A 210 48.39 -26.59 30.10
N ARG A 211 48.51 -25.47 30.84
CA ARG A 211 49.60 -25.26 31.79
C ARG A 211 49.58 -26.29 32.92
N GLN A 212 48.41 -26.54 33.51
CA GLN A 212 48.25 -27.55 34.56
C GLN A 212 48.63 -28.95 34.07
N HIS A 213 48.19 -29.31 32.86
CA HIS A 213 48.53 -30.59 32.25
C HIS A 213 50.05 -30.74 32.02
N LEU A 214 50.70 -29.71 31.50
CA LEU A 214 52.16 -29.71 31.32
C LEU A 214 52.89 -29.82 32.67
N ASN A 215 52.49 -29.05 33.68
CA ASN A 215 53.09 -29.11 35.01
C ASN A 215 52.95 -30.51 35.62
N LEU A 216 51.76 -31.11 35.55
CA LEU A 216 51.53 -32.48 36.01
C LEU A 216 52.40 -33.49 35.26
N LYS A 217 52.53 -33.33 33.95
CA LYS A 217 53.37 -34.20 33.11
C LYS A 217 54.84 -34.12 33.54
N TYR A 218 55.39 -32.92 33.70
CA TYR A 218 56.79 -32.73 34.10
C TYR A 218 57.04 -33.16 35.54
N ASP A 219 56.17 -32.80 36.49
CA ASP A 219 56.27 -33.27 37.90
C ASP A 219 56.20 -34.82 38.00
N THR A 220 55.41 -35.45 37.13
CA THR A 220 55.36 -36.92 37.04
C THR A 220 56.67 -37.49 36.51
N TYR A 221 57.28 -36.88 35.48
CA TYR A 221 58.58 -37.32 35.00
C TYR A 221 59.68 -37.16 36.04
N ASP A 222 59.75 -36.01 36.72
CA ASP A 222 60.72 -35.77 37.79
C ASP A 222 60.61 -36.83 38.91
N LYS A 223 59.37 -37.15 39.31
CA LYS A 223 59.11 -38.22 40.30
C LYS A 223 59.51 -39.60 39.79
N ILE A 224 59.26 -39.92 38.52
CA ILE A 224 59.67 -41.20 37.92
C ILE A 224 61.20 -41.31 37.92
N ASP A 225 61.90 -40.24 37.57
CA ASP A 225 63.36 -40.20 37.56
C ASP A 225 63.93 -40.36 38.97
N GLU A 226 63.34 -39.69 39.97
CA GLU A 226 63.70 -39.86 41.38
C GLU A 226 63.47 -41.30 41.86
N LEU A 227 62.30 -41.88 41.55
CA LEU A 227 61.98 -43.28 41.86
C LEU A 227 62.96 -44.24 41.17
N SER A 228 63.31 -44.00 39.92
CA SER A 228 64.27 -44.81 39.15
C SER A 228 65.66 -44.77 39.80
N SER A 229 66.14 -43.59 40.20
CA SER A 229 67.41 -43.44 40.92
C SER A 229 67.40 -44.20 42.25
N ARG A 230 66.32 -44.07 43.04
CA ARG A 230 66.16 -44.81 44.30
C ARG A 230 66.13 -46.32 44.10
N VAL A 231 65.48 -46.81 43.04
CA VAL A 231 65.46 -48.24 42.70
C VAL A 231 66.87 -48.71 42.37
N SER A 232 67.62 -47.97 41.53
CA SER A 232 69.01 -48.31 41.20
C SER A 232 69.90 -48.39 42.44
N THR A 233 69.79 -47.43 43.37
CA THR A 233 70.54 -47.48 44.64
C THR A 233 70.14 -48.69 45.48
N ASN A 234 68.85 -49.01 45.58
CA ASN A 234 68.40 -50.19 46.31
C ASN A 234 68.90 -51.49 45.66
N GLU A 235 68.95 -51.58 44.33
CA GLU A 235 69.50 -52.73 43.61
C GLU A 235 71.00 -52.92 43.92
N GLU A 236 71.78 -51.86 43.95
CA GLU A 236 73.19 -51.88 44.37
C GLU A 236 73.35 -52.37 45.81
N GLN A 237 72.52 -51.85 46.73
CA GLN A 237 72.53 -52.29 48.13
C GLN A 237 72.16 -53.77 48.28
N ILE A 238 71.16 -54.25 47.53
CA ILE A 238 70.77 -55.67 47.53
C ILE A 238 71.91 -56.54 46.97
N ALA A 239 72.59 -56.10 45.92
CA ALA A 239 73.75 -56.81 45.38
C ALA A 239 74.89 -56.92 46.41
N SER A 240 75.20 -55.83 47.10
CA SER A 240 76.18 -55.79 48.20
C SER A 240 75.79 -56.75 49.32
N LEU A 241 74.56 -56.69 49.82
CA LEU A 241 74.06 -57.59 50.87
C LEU A 241 74.07 -59.07 50.42
N SER A 242 73.83 -59.33 49.14
CA SER A 242 73.88 -60.70 48.59
C SER A 242 75.31 -61.24 48.56
N GLN A 243 76.30 -60.38 48.28
CA GLN A 243 77.72 -60.73 48.40
C GLN A 243 78.10 -61.00 49.86
N ASP A 244 77.76 -60.09 50.77
CA ASP A 244 78.02 -60.27 52.22
C ASP A 244 77.41 -61.58 52.73
N LEU A 245 76.18 -61.91 52.30
CA LEU A 245 75.52 -63.17 52.66
C LEU A 245 76.28 -64.39 52.14
N ALA A 246 76.84 -64.33 50.93
CA ALA A 246 77.66 -65.41 50.38
C ALA A 246 78.96 -65.59 51.18
N GLU A 247 79.63 -64.50 51.55
CA GLU A 247 80.83 -64.53 52.40
C GLU A 247 80.52 -65.14 53.77
N VAL A 248 79.46 -64.69 54.44
CA VAL A 248 79.00 -65.26 55.72
C VAL A 248 78.70 -66.76 55.58
N ARG A 249 78.10 -67.19 54.47
CA ARG A 249 77.84 -68.62 54.21
C ARG A 249 79.14 -69.42 54.10
N THR A 250 80.16 -68.92 53.39
CA THR A 250 81.46 -69.61 53.31
C THR A 250 82.16 -69.70 54.67
N ILE A 251 82.09 -68.64 55.48
CA ILE A 251 82.61 -68.64 56.86
C ILE A 251 81.85 -69.67 57.71
N ALA A 252 80.53 -69.74 57.57
CA ALA A 252 79.71 -70.72 58.29
C ALA A 252 80.06 -72.17 57.90
N GLU A 253 80.28 -72.44 56.61
CA GLU A 253 80.74 -73.74 56.12
C GLU A 253 82.14 -74.10 56.67
N LEU A 254 83.07 -73.14 56.67
CA LEU A 254 84.41 -73.31 57.25
C LEU A 254 84.34 -73.60 58.76
N ASN A 255 83.55 -72.81 59.49
CA ASN A 255 83.33 -73.03 60.92
C ASN A 255 82.68 -74.40 61.19
N GLN A 256 81.75 -74.85 60.35
CA GLN A 256 81.16 -76.18 60.47
C GLN A 256 82.23 -77.28 60.29
N MET A 257 83.20 -77.10 59.38
CA MET A 257 84.34 -78.02 59.25
C MET A 257 85.21 -78.02 60.51
N TYR A 258 85.53 -76.84 61.07
CA TYR A 258 86.27 -76.74 62.33
C TYR A 258 85.53 -77.42 63.50
N VAL A 259 84.23 -77.22 63.62
CA VAL A 259 83.38 -77.90 64.61
C VAL A 259 83.39 -79.42 64.43
N LYS A 260 83.35 -79.93 63.19
CA LYS A 260 83.47 -81.37 62.91
C LYS A 260 84.85 -81.94 63.23
N ALA A 261 85.92 -81.16 63.09
CA ALA A 261 87.30 -81.59 63.37
C ALA A 261 87.67 -81.53 64.88
N LEU A 262 87.00 -80.67 65.65
CA LEU A 262 87.22 -80.48 67.08
C LEU A 262 87.24 -81.78 67.92
N PRO A 263 86.29 -82.73 67.76
CA PRO A 263 86.31 -83.99 68.51
C PRO A 263 87.55 -84.85 68.22
N ASP A 264 88.01 -84.91 66.97
CA ASP A 264 89.18 -85.71 66.60
C ASP A 264 90.49 -85.06 67.07
N LEU A 265 90.57 -83.73 67.04
CA LEU A 265 91.65 -82.97 67.68
C LEU A 265 91.66 -83.17 69.20
N ALA A 266 90.51 -83.15 69.85
CA ALA A 266 90.38 -83.41 71.29
C ALA A 266 90.83 -84.84 71.64
N LYS A 267 90.48 -85.85 70.82
CA LYS A 267 91.00 -87.22 70.97
C LYS A 267 92.51 -87.30 70.81
N LYS A 268 93.09 -86.61 69.81
CA LYS A 268 94.54 -86.54 69.63
C LYS A 268 95.22 -85.85 70.81
N ALA A 269 94.65 -84.76 71.32
CA ALA A 269 95.16 -84.06 72.50
C ALA A 269 95.15 -84.96 73.74
N ALA A 270 94.02 -85.64 74.02
CA ALA A 270 93.90 -86.60 75.11
C ALA A 270 94.88 -87.78 74.96
N SER A 271 95.10 -88.29 73.73
CA SER A 271 96.09 -89.32 73.46
C SER A 271 97.52 -88.84 73.70
N ASN A 272 97.85 -87.62 73.28
CA ASN A 272 99.14 -87.01 73.55
C ASN A 272 99.35 -86.76 75.04
N GLU A 273 98.32 -86.30 75.76
CA GLU A 273 98.35 -86.11 77.21
C GLU A 273 98.59 -87.44 77.93
N ALA A 274 97.88 -88.50 77.54
CA ALA A 274 98.12 -89.85 78.05
C ALA A 274 99.56 -90.33 77.78
N LYS A 275 100.11 -90.09 76.58
CA LYS A 275 101.52 -90.37 76.26
C LYS A 275 102.49 -89.56 77.10
N ILE A 276 102.20 -88.29 77.36
CA ILE A 276 103.02 -87.45 78.24
C ILE A 276 102.99 -88.00 79.66
N THR A 277 101.83 -88.38 80.18
CA THR A 277 101.72 -89.02 81.51
C THR A 277 102.50 -90.33 81.57
N GLU A 278 102.42 -91.16 80.52
CA GLU A 278 103.20 -92.41 80.42
C GLU A 278 104.70 -92.13 80.41
N LEU A 279 105.16 -91.19 79.59
CA LEU A 279 106.56 -90.75 79.54
C LEU A 279 107.02 -90.17 80.89
N SER A 280 106.20 -89.36 81.56
CA SER A 280 106.49 -88.83 82.90
C SER A 280 106.62 -89.95 83.93
N GLN A 281 105.72 -90.94 83.93
CA GLN A 281 105.83 -92.11 84.80
C GLN A 281 107.07 -92.95 84.48
N GLN A 282 107.42 -93.12 83.20
CA GLN A 282 108.66 -93.81 82.81
C GLN A 282 109.90 -93.07 83.31
N VAL A 283 109.93 -91.73 83.21
CA VAL A 283 111.01 -90.90 83.76
C VAL A 283 111.09 -91.00 85.28
N GLU A 284 109.95 -90.97 85.98
CA GLU A 284 109.90 -91.17 87.44
C GLU A 284 110.38 -92.57 87.85
N ALA A 285 109.95 -93.61 87.12
CA ALA A 285 110.40 -94.98 87.34
C ALA A 285 111.91 -95.12 87.11
N GLN A 286 112.45 -94.53 86.04
CA GLN A 286 113.90 -94.46 85.79
C GLN A 286 114.62 -93.70 86.89
N ASN A 287 114.10 -92.57 87.37
CA ASN A 287 114.68 -91.82 88.49
C ASN A 287 114.66 -92.64 89.80
N ALA A 288 113.60 -93.40 90.06
CA ALA A 288 113.51 -94.27 91.22
C ALA A 288 114.47 -95.48 91.13
N GLU A 289 114.69 -96.04 89.94
CA GLU A 289 115.73 -97.04 89.70
C GLU A 289 117.14 -96.47 89.89
N ILE A 290 117.39 -95.24 89.43
CA ILE A 290 118.65 -94.51 89.68
C ILE A 290 118.87 -94.30 91.19
N GLN A 291 117.84 -93.88 91.94
CA GLN A 291 117.94 -93.73 93.40
C GLN A 291 118.23 -95.07 94.10
N LYS A 292 117.57 -96.18 93.72
CA LYS A 292 117.87 -97.51 94.29
C LYS A 292 119.29 -97.99 93.97
N ALA A 293 119.84 -97.62 92.81
CA ALA A 293 121.23 -97.91 92.46
C ALA A 293 122.22 -97.06 93.28
N GLN A 294 121.90 -95.79 93.55
CA GLN A 294 122.69 -94.92 94.43
C GLN A 294 122.66 -95.37 95.90
N ASP A 295 121.52 -95.84 96.40
CA ASP A 295 121.38 -96.26 97.79
C ASP A 295 122.10 -97.60 98.08
N LYS A 296 122.07 -98.55 97.11
CA LYS A 296 122.86 -99.79 97.18
C LYS A 296 124.37 -99.56 97.13
N THR A 297 124.83 -98.54 96.42
CA THR A 297 126.27 -98.23 96.32
C THR A 297 126.80 -97.55 97.58
N MET A 298 125.98 -96.76 98.27
CA MET A 298 126.32 -96.19 99.59
C MET A 298 126.41 -97.25 100.70
N LEU A 299 125.58 -98.30 100.65
CA LEU A 299 125.56 -99.35 101.69
C LEU A 299 126.79 -100.29 101.64
N TRP A 300 127.34 -100.53 100.45
CA TRP A 300 128.56 -101.35 100.28
C TRP A 300 129.86 -100.61 100.65
N LEU A 301 129.91 -99.28 100.48
CA LEU A 301 131.11 -98.50 100.80
C LEU A 301 131.36 -98.32 102.31
N VAL A 302 130.29 -98.30 103.13
CA VAL A 302 130.41 -98.11 104.59
C VAL A 302 130.77 -99.41 105.32
N ALA A 303 130.38 -100.58 104.81
CA ALA A 303 130.69 -101.87 105.43
C ALA A 303 132.14 -102.36 105.16
N GLY A 304 132.77 -101.92 104.06
CA GLY A 304 134.11 -102.39 103.67
C GLY A 304 135.29 -101.74 104.42
N LEU A 305 135.15 -100.50 104.88
CA LEU A 305 136.27 -99.75 105.47
C LEU A 305 136.46 -99.95 106.99
N GLY A 306 135.48 -100.51 107.71
CA GLY A 306 135.56 -100.75 109.16
C GLY A 306 136.36 -101.98 109.60
N VAL A 307 136.61 -102.94 108.71
CA VAL A 307 137.23 -104.24 109.08
C VAL A 307 138.76 -104.26 108.93
N ILE A 308 139.36 -103.32 108.20
CA ILE A 308 140.81 -103.34 107.89
C ILE A 308 141.66 -102.64 108.98
N LEU A 309 141.07 -101.81 109.84
CA LEU A 309 141.80 -101.07 110.88
C LEU A 309 141.96 -101.81 112.23
N GLY A 310 141.55 -103.08 112.34
CA GLY A 310 141.47 -103.80 113.63
C GLY A 310 142.38 -105.00 113.88
N ALA A 311 143.24 -105.44 112.94
CA ALA A 311 143.86 -106.78 113.04
C ALA A 311 145.39 -106.92 112.82
N VAL A 312 146.19 -105.85 112.75
CA VAL A 312 147.67 -106.00 112.59
C VAL A 312 148.48 -105.22 113.64
N GLY A 313 147.90 -104.99 114.83
CA GLY A 313 148.62 -104.52 116.01
C GLY A 313 148.66 -105.58 117.10
N ILE A 314 149.89 -106.04 117.43
CA ILE A 314 150.31 -106.79 118.64
C ILE A 314 150.44 -108.32 118.50
N PHE A 315 151.64 -108.81 118.12
CA PHE A 315 152.46 -109.84 118.83
C PHE A 315 153.86 -110.02 118.15
N MET A 316 154.94 -109.88 118.94
CA MET A 316 156.33 -110.42 118.75
C MET A 316 156.44 -111.75 119.56
N PRO A 317 157.61 -112.39 119.80
CA PRO A 317 158.68 -113.02 118.98
C PRO A 317 158.74 -114.59 119.13
N GLN A 318 159.72 -115.23 118.45
CA GLN A 318 160.00 -116.69 118.27
C GLN A 318 158.94 -117.52 117.52
#